data_AF-A0A317PPK3-F1
#
_entry.id   AF-A0A317PPK3-F1
#
_cell.length_a   1.000
_cell.length_b   1.000
_cell.length_c   1.000
_cell.angle_alpha   90.00
_cell.angle_beta   90.00
_cell.angle_gamma   90.00
#
_symmetry.space_group_name_H-M   'P 1'
#
loop_
_entity.id
_entity.type
_entity.pdbx_description
1 polymer ?
#
loop_
_entity_poly.entity_id
_entity_poly.type
_entity_poly.pdbx_seq_one_letter_code
_entity_poly.pdbx_strand_id
1 'polypeptide(L)'
;MRILIVNERMSKRTGTEIATRDLAQGLSHRRHEVVVLAEETGPLAEEVRAAGVPVTDTIAGIGMFPDVIHFNDLGMAVEVSSAFPAAAACLQWHRTVPATFSIAGTNISVLCGVSPRINEKMAWFGGVDTDGLLNNTVDLTGFRARATPLPPVPGRWLLVGQQKRGYGLMLKLKWLAMRHGATLDLVGPRFFRRVSNLPEHTRSYDLVFASGRCALEAACSGAGVIVTDYHGVADFLGSGRVKRYYQGNFSYRLFGSPVTARSLAAAIAEYDPEQAALASAWLRTHADLEVGLDRTLALYRLAIARRAGRLA
;
A
#
# COMPACT_ATOMS: atom_id res chain seq x y z
N MET A 1 9.58 -5.17 -22.01
CA MET A 1 9.57 -6.33 -21.09
C MET A 1 8.17 -6.85 -21.00
N ARG A 2 8.03 -8.17 -20.97
CA ARG A 2 6.83 -8.93 -20.69
C ARG A 2 6.77 -9.22 -19.20
N ILE A 3 5.76 -8.71 -18.52
CA ILE A 3 5.67 -8.68 -17.06
C ILE A 3 4.39 -9.37 -16.62
N LEU A 4 4.53 -10.50 -15.94
CA LEU A 4 3.42 -11.17 -15.28
C LEU A 4 3.31 -10.66 -13.84
N ILE A 5 2.18 -10.09 -13.45
CA ILE A 5 1.91 -9.73 -12.06
C ILE A 5 0.95 -10.77 -11.48
N VAL A 6 1.31 -11.34 -10.34
CA VAL A 6 0.54 -12.40 -9.68
C VAL A 6 0.04 -11.89 -8.34
N ASN A 7 -1.25 -12.03 -8.10
CA ASN A 7 -1.89 -11.65 -6.85
C ASN A 7 -3.05 -12.59 -6.55
N GLU A 8 -3.24 -13.03 -5.31
CA GLU A 8 -4.32 -13.96 -4.90
C GLU A 8 -5.71 -13.52 -5.41
N ARG A 9 -5.99 -12.22 -5.42
CA ARG A 9 -7.33 -11.70 -5.71
C ARG A 9 -7.31 -10.34 -6.39
N MET A 10 -8.30 -10.08 -7.23
CA MET A 10 -8.60 -8.80 -7.87
C MET A 10 -10.12 -8.50 -7.87
N SER A 11 -10.81 -8.83 -6.78
CA SER A 11 -12.27 -8.70 -6.65
C SER A 11 -12.72 -7.65 -5.63
N LYS A 12 -11.81 -7.15 -4.80
CA LYS A 12 -12.06 -6.14 -3.76
C LYS A 12 -11.09 -4.97 -3.93
N ARG A 13 -11.16 -4.01 -3.01
CA ARG A 13 -10.30 -2.80 -2.99
C ARG A 13 -9.44 -2.80 -1.72
N THR A 14 -8.66 -3.87 -1.52
CA THR A 14 -7.69 -3.95 -0.41
C THR A 14 -6.33 -3.40 -0.84
N GLY A 15 -5.41 -3.20 0.11
CA GLY A 15 -4.11 -2.56 -0.15
C GLY A 15 -3.31 -3.22 -1.28
N THR A 16 -3.20 -4.55 -1.28
CA THR A 16 -2.43 -5.29 -2.30
C THR A 16 -3.14 -5.31 -3.66
N GLU A 17 -4.48 -5.36 -3.67
CA GLU A 17 -5.28 -5.34 -4.90
C GLU A 17 -5.13 -3.97 -5.60
N ILE A 18 -5.20 -2.89 -4.81
CA ILE A 18 -4.96 -1.53 -5.29
C ILE A 18 -3.51 -1.35 -5.77
N ALA A 19 -2.52 -1.86 -5.03
CA ALA A 19 -1.12 -1.82 -5.46
C ALA A 19 -0.89 -2.58 -6.77
N THR A 20 -1.54 -3.73 -6.95
CA THR A 20 -1.49 -4.53 -8.18
C THR A 20 -2.08 -3.78 -9.36
N ARG A 21 -3.26 -3.16 -9.18
CA ARG A 21 -3.87 -2.32 -10.22
C ARG A 21 -2.94 -1.17 -10.63
N ASP A 22 -2.46 -0.39 -9.66
CA ASP A 22 -1.61 0.78 -9.92
C ASP A 22 -0.32 0.38 -10.63
N LEU A 23 0.31 -0.71 -10.19
CA LEU A 23 1.51 -1.26 -10.81
C LEU A 23 1.23 -1.69 -12.26
N ALA A 24 0.14 -2.43 -12.48
CA ALA A 24 -0.20 -2.97 -13.79
C ALA A 24 -0.49 -1.85 -14.81
N GLN A 25 -1.31 -0.87 -14.42
CA GLN A 25 -1.63 0.29 -15.25
C GLN A 25 -0.40 1.16 -15.51
N GLY A 26 0.38 1.46 -14.46
CA GLY A 26 1.59 2.27 -14.58
C GLY A 26 2.66 1.65 -15.48
N LEU A 27 2.91 0.34 -15.35
CA LEU A 27 3.83 -0.37 -16.24
C LEU A 27 3.32 -0.42 -17.69
N SER A 28 2.02 -0.61 -17.90
CA SER A 28 1.42 -0.60 -19.23
C SER A 28 1.54 0.77 -19.89
N HIS A 29 1.31 1.88 -19.16
CA HIS A 29 1.54 3.24 -19.65
C HIS A 29 3.00 3.49 -20.05
N ARG A 30 3.95 2.82 -19.40
CA ARG A 30 5.38 2.83 -19.76
C ARG A 30 5.72 1.87 -20.92
N ARG A 31 4.71 1.39 -21.65
CA ARG A 31 4.82 0.50 -22.83
C ARG A 31 5.44 -0.86 -22.54
N HIS A 32 5.30 -1.35 -21.31
CA HIS A 32 5.56 -2.76 -21.01
C HIS A 32 4.35 -3.61 -21.41
N GLU A 33 4.60 -4.85 -21.83
CA GLU A 33 3.54 -5.83 -22.03
C GLU A 33 3.23 -6.46 -20.67
N VAL A 34 2.02 -6.26 -20.16
CA VAL A 34 1.64 -6.60 -18.78
C VAL A 34 0.43 -7.50 -18.79
N VAL A 35 0.45 -8.57 -17.99
CA VAL A 35 -0.71 -9.41 -17.70
C VAL A 35 -0.82 -9.60 -16.20
N VAL A 36 -2.03 -9.58 -15.65
CA VAL A 36 -2.30 -9.91 -14.25
C VAL A 36 -2.93 -11.30 -14.17
N LEU A 37 -2.36 -12.17 -13.33
CA LEU A 37 -2.94 -13.45 -12.92
C LEU A 37 -3.49 -13.33 -11.50
N ALA A 38 -4.75 -13.71 -11.29
CA ALA A 38 -5.36 -13.76 -9.96
C ALA A 38 -6.40 -14.88 -9.82
N GLU A 39 -6.37 -15.61 -8.69
CA GLU A 39 -7.29 -16.74 -8.43
C GLU A 39 -8.75 -16.30 -8.37
N GLU A 40 -9.03 -15.15 -7.75
CA GLU A 40 -10.37 -14.58 -7.64
C GLU A 40 -10.44 -13.23 -8.37
N THR A 41 -11.20 -13.16 -9.45
CA THR A 41 -11.43 -11.90 -10.20
C THR A 41 -12.75 -11.23 -9.81
N GLY A 42 -12.88 -9.93 -10.10
CA GLY A 42 -14.11 -9.18 -9.82
C GLY A 42 -14.00 -7.71 -10.24
N PRO A 43 -14.71 -6.78 -9.57
CA PRO A 43 -14.80 -5.39 -10.00
C PRO A 43 -13.46 -4.68 -10.22
N LEU A 44 -12.41 -5.00 -9.45
CA LEU A 44 -11.09 -4.39 -9.65
C LEU A 44 -10.36 -4.99 -10.87
N ALA A 45 -10.55 -6.28 -11.15
CA ALA A 45 -10.06 -6.90 -12.39
C ALA A 45 -10.70 -6.23 -13.62
N GLU A 46 -12.00 -5.94 -13.58
CA GLU A 46 -12.67 -5.23 -14.68
C GLU A 46 -12.13 -3.81 -14.88
N GLU A 47 -11.81 -3.09 -13.79
CA GLU A 47 -11.15 -1.78 -13.85
C GLU A 47 -9.77 -1.86 -14.53
N VAL A 48 -9.00 -2.92 -14.26
CA VAL A 48 -7.70 -3.17 -14.88
C VAL A 48 -7.86 -3.54 -16.37
N ARG A 49 -8.84 -4.37 -16.72
CA ARG A 49 -9.15 -4.73 -18.12
C ARG A 49 -9.62 -3.52 -18.92
N ALA A 50 -10.47 -2.67 -18.33
CA ALA A 50 -10.94 -1.44 -18.97
C ALA A 50 -9.80 -0.45 -19.25
N ALA A 51 -8.71 -0.51 -18.49
CA ALA A 51 -7.48 0.24 -18.74
C ALA A 51 -6.55 -0.43 -19.78
N GLY A 52 -6.99 -1.51 -20.43
CA GLY A 52 -6.25 -2.19 -21.49
C GLY A 52 -5.25 -3.23 -21.02
N VAL A 53 -5.26 -3.62 -19.75
CA VAL A 53 -4.37 -4.66 -19.21
C VAL A 53 -5.14 -5.98 -19.03
N PRO A 54 -4.74 -7.08 -19.70
CA PRO A 54 -5.38 -8.38 -19.51
C PRO A 54 -5.30 -8.85 -18.05
N VAL A 55 -6.43 -9.39 -17.56
CA VAL A 55 -6.52 -10.08 -16.26
C VAL A 55 -7.11 -11.47 -16.47
N THR A 56 -6.40 -12.50 -16.03
CA THR A 56 -6.81 -13.90 -16.14
C THR A 56 -6.73 -14.60 -14.78
N ASP A 57 -7.43 -15.72 -14.64
CA ASP A 57 -7.45 -16.62 -13.49
C ASP A 57 -6.81 -17.98 -13.80
N THR A 58 -6.25 -18.16 -15.01
CA THR A 58 -5.60 -19.41 -15.41
C THR A 58 -4.24 -19.15 -16.05
N ILE A 59 -3.30 -20.07 -15.84
CA ILE A 59 -1.96 -20.01 -16.45
C ILE A 59 -2.06 -20.02 -17.99
N ALA A 60 -2.96 -20.83 -18.55
CA ALA A 60 -3.18 -20.90 -19.99
C ALA A 60 -3.65 -19.57 -20.59
N GLY A 61 -4.38 -18.76 -19.82
CA GLY A 61 -4.89 -17.45 -20.25
C GLY A 61 -3.84 -16.34 -20.28
N ILE A 62 -2.61 -16.58 -19.84
CA ILE A 62 -1.55 -15.54 -19.79
C ILE A 62 -1.13 -15.10 -21.20
N GLY A 63 -1.10 -16.02 -22.16
CA GLY A 63 -0.89 -15.70 -23.58
C GLY A 63 0.50 -15.15 -23.96
N MET A 64 1.43 -15.04 -23.00
CA MET A 64 2.80 -14.58 -23.23
C MET A 64 3.81 -15.36 -22.37
N PHE A 65 5.08 -15.38 -22.80
CA PHE A 65 6.19 -15.85 -21.97
C PHE A 65 6.78 -14.65 -21.22
N PRO A 66 6.66 -14.55 -19.89
CA PRO A 66 7.14 -13.41 -19.14
C PRO A 66 8.68 -13.38 -19.09
N ASP A 67 9.25 -12.18 -19.21
CA ASP A 67 10.66 -11.95 -18.92
C ASP A 67 10.87 -11.92 -17.39
N VAL A 68 9.87 -11.39 -16.66
CA VAL A 68 9.85 -11.31 -15.20
C VAL A 68 8.44 -11.53 -14.65
N ILE A 69 8.37 -12.20 -13.50
CA ILE A 69 7.15 -12.43 -12.73
C ILE A 69 7.25 -11.64 -11.42
N HIS A 70 6.22 -10.86 -11.10
CA HIS A 70 6.08 -10.13 -9.84
C HIS A 70 5.01 -10.81 -8.99
N PHE A 71 5.43 -11.42 -7.90
CA PHE A 71 4.53 -12.03 -6.92
C PHE A 71 4.20 -11.05 -5.78
N ASN A 72 2.92 -10.89 -5.46
CA ASN A 72 2.46 -10.16 -4.27
C ASN A 72 2.19 -11.07 -3.05
N ASP A 73 2.13 -12.37 -3.28
CA ASP A 73 2.00 -13.46 -2.32
C ASP A 73 2.59 -14.75 -2.91
N LEU A 74 2.44 -15.86 -2.20
CA LEU A 74 3.04 -17.15 -2.58
C LEU A 74 2.02 -18.22 -2.98
N GLY A 75 0.71 -17.89 -3.04
CA GLY A 75 -0.35 -18.89 -3.24
C GLY A 75 -0.16 -19.70 -4.53
N MET A 76 0.10 -19.00 -5.63
CA MET A 76 0.35 -19.60 -6.95
C MET A 76 1.84 -19.70 -7.33
N ALA A 77 2.77 -19.39 -6.41
CA ALA A 77 4.16 -19.14 -6.80
C ALA A 77 4.88 -20.36 -7.36
N VAL A 78 4.66 -21.55 -6.79
CA VAL A 78 5.28 -22.79 -7.27
C VAL A 78 4.73 -23.20 -8.64
N GLU A 79 3.41 -23.14 -8.81
CA GLU A 79 2.74 -23.51 -10.06
C GLU A 79 3.17 -22.58 -11.21
N VAL A 80 3.13 -21.28 -10.99
CA VAL A 80 3.55 -20.27 -11.98
C VAL A 80 5.05 -20.37 -12.28
N SER A 81 5.89 -20.60 -11.27
CA SER A 81 7.34 -20.83 -11.49
C SER A 81 7.60 -22.08 -12.35
N SER A 82 6.80 -23.13 -12.17
CA SER A 82 6.91 -24.38 -12.92
C SER A 82 6.43 -24.22 -14.37
N ALA A 83 5.39 -23.41 -14.60
CA ALA A 83 4.90 -23.10 -15.94
C ALA A 83 5.86 -22.21 -16.73
N PHE A 84 6.58 -21.31 -16.05
CA PHE A 84 7.52 -20.38 -16.67
C PHE A 84 8.92 -20.50 -16.05
N PRO A 85 9.59 -21.65 -16.19
CA PRO A 85 10.86 -21.89 -15.53
C PRO A 85 11.96 -20.95 -16.02
N ALA A 86 11.90 -20.47 -17.27
CA ALA A 86 12.89 -19.53 -17.79
C ALA A 86 12.77 -18.10 -17.22
N ALA A 87 11.59 -17.71 -16.73
CA ALA A 87 11.34 -16.35 -16.27
C ALA A 87 12.11 -16.03 -14.99
N ALA A 88 12.54 -14.78 -14.86
CA ALA A 88 13.00 -14.26 -13.58
C ALA A 88 11.79 -13.97 -12.67
N ALA A 89 12.00 -13.95 -11.34
CA ALA A 89 10.91 -13.58 -10.44
C ALA A 89 11.35 -12.75 -9.24
N CYS A 90 10.44 -11.85 -8.87
CA CYS A 90 10.50 -11.00 -7.69
C CYS A 90 9.30 -11.28 -6.78
N LEU A 91 9.50 -11.14 -5.47
CA LEU A 91 8.43 -11.15 -4.47
C LEU A 91 8.37 -9.80 -3.76
N GLN A 92 7.20 -9.14 -3.81
CA GLN A 92 6.87 -8.04 -2.91
C GLN A 92 5.90 -8.52 -1.83
N TRP A 93 6.33 -8.58 -0.57
CA TRP A 93 5.48 -9.09 0.52
C TRP A 93 4.78 -7.97 1.28
N HIS A 94 3.45 -8.07 1.36
CA HIS A 94 2.57 -7.02 1.90
C HIS A 94 1.99 -7.33 3.28
N ARG A 95 1.99 -8.60 3.68
CA ARG A 95 1.15 -9.12 4.78
C ARG A 95 2.00 -9.58 5.96
N THR A 96 1.36 -10.00 7.04
CA THR A 96 2.08 -10.70 8.12
C THR A 96 2.78 -11.93 7.55
N VAL A 97 4.09 -12.06 7.81
CA VAL A 97 4.87 -13.22 7.39
C VAL A 97 4.57 -14.39 8.34
N PRO A 98 4.03 -15.52 7.84
CA PRO A 98 3.77 -16.69 8.66
C PRO A 98 5.08 -17.42 9.02
N ALA A 99 5.05 -18.23 10.07
CA ALA A 99 6.20 -19.06 10.44
C ALA A 99 6.57 -20.10 9.38
N THR A 100 5.63 -20.45 8.50
CA THR A 100 5.79 -21.38 7.38
C THR A 100 6.25 -20.69 6.09
N PHE A 101 6.65 -19.42 6.14
CA PHE A 101 7.09 -18.68 4.96
C PHE A 101 8.30 -19.35 4.30
N SER A 102 8.19 -19.67 3.01
CA SER A 102 9.26 -20.27 2.21
C SER A 102 9.05 -19.95 0.74
N ILE A 103 10.15 -19.71 0.02
CA ILE A 103 10.17 -19.53 -1.44
C ILE A 103 10.70 -20.78 -2.17
N ALA A 104 10.88 -21.90 -1.46
CA ALA A 104 11.38 -23.14 -2.06
C ALA A 104 10.48 -23.61 -3.20
N GLY A 105 11.08 -24.16 -4.25
CA GLY A 105 10.35 -24.61 -5.45
C GLY A 105 9.90 -23.47 -6.39
N THR A 106 10.37 -22.24 -6.17
CA THR A 106 10.06 -21.09 -7.04
C THR A 106 11.31 -20.59 -7.78
N ASN A 107 11.11 -19.77 -8.80
CA ASN A 107 12.17 -19.02 -9.49
C ASN A 107 12.43 -17.64 -8.85
N ILE A 108 11.85 -17.35 -7.68
CA ILE A 108 12.01 -16.08 -6.96
C ILE A 108 13.48 -15.91 -6.57
N SER A 109 14.06 -14.78 -7.00
CA SER A 109 15.45 -14.46 -6.73
C SER A 109 15.65 -13.04 -6.20
N VAL A 110 14.60 -12.22 -6.21
CA VAL A 110 14.60 -10.88 -5.61
C VAL A 110 13.43 -10.75 -4.65
N LEU A 111 13.70 -10.33 -3.41
CA LEU A 111 12.71 -10.27 -2.34
C LEU A 111 12.67 -8.88 -1.71
N CYS A 112 11.49 -8.28 -1.64
CA CYS A 112 11.28 -6.99 -1.00
C CYS A 112 10.02 -7.03 -0.15
N GLY A 113 10.08 -6.44 1.03
CA GLY A 113 8.92 -6.21 1.87
C GLY A 113 8.44 -4.77 1.73
N VAL A 114 7.20 -4.53 2.12
CA VAL A 114 6.63 -3.17 2.16
C VAL A 114 7.08 -2.33 3.36
N SER A 115 7.74 -2.95 4.34
CA SER A 115 8.30 -2.28 5.53
C SER A 115 9.52 -3.05 6.05
N PRO A 116 10.42 -2.40 6.82
CA PRO A 116 11.56 -3.06 7.47
C PRO A 116 11.14 -4.27 8.32
N ARG A 117 10.00 -4.17 9.03
CA ARG A 117 9.46 -5.27 9.83
C ARG A 117 9.16 -6.50 8.97
N ILE A 118 8.64 -6.31 7.77
CA ILE A 118 8.35 -7.42 6.87
C ILE A 118 9.64 -8.06 6.38
N ASN A 119 10.65 -7.26 6.02
CA ASN A 119 11.96 -7.79 5.62
C ASN A 119 12.59 -8.64 6.71
N GLU A 120 12.65 -8.11 7.93
CA GLU A 120 13.21 -8.84 9.08
C GLU A 120 12.45 -10.14 9.36
N LYS A 121 11.13 -10.15 9.17
CA LYS A 121 10.33 -11.37 9.37
C LYS A 121 10.49 -12.38 8.24
N MET A 122 10.65 -11.96 6.99
CA MET A 122 10.98 -12.85 5.88
C MET A 122 12.36 -13.47 6.08
N ALA A 123 13.36 -12.68 6.49
CA ALA A 123 14.69 -13.18 6.82
C ALA A 123 14.66 -14.16 7.99
N TRP A 124 13.94 -13.83 9.06
CA TRP A 124 13.83 -14.67 10.25
C TRP A 124 13.15 -16.02 9.97
N PHE A 125 11.99 -16.02 9.31
CA PHE A 125 11.21 -17.25 9.09
C PHE A 125 11.67 -18.03 7.86
N GLY A 126 12.05 -17.34 6.78
CA GLY A 126 12.45 -17.97 5.53
C GLY A 126 13.93 -18.28 5.42
N GLY A 127 14.78 -17.73 6.30
CA GLY A 127 16.24 -17.86 6.18
C GLY A 127 16.80 -17.22 4.91
N VAL A 128 16.15 -16.18 4.38
CA VAL A 128 16.49 -15.53 3.11
C VAL A 128 16.76 -14.04 3.30
N ASP A 129 17.84 -13.54 2.71
CA ASP A 129 18.08 -12.11 2.65
C ASP A 129 17.08 -11.41 1.73
N THR A 130 16.80 -10.15 2.04
CA THR A 130 15.92 -9.30 1.24
C THR A 130 16.72 -8.24 0.51
N ASP A 131 16.32 -7.90 -0.71
CA ASP A 131 16.96 -6.92 -1.59
C ASP A 131 16.56 -5.47 -1.30
N GLY A 132 15.73 -5.26 -0.29
CA GLY A 132 15.42 -3.94 0.22
C GLY A 132 13.94 -3.71 0.43
N LEU A 133 13.58 -2.43 0.44
CA LEU A 133 12.28 -1.93 0.80
C LEU A 133 11.56 -1.43 -0.45
N LEU A 134 10.38 -2.00 -0.72
CA LEU A 134 9.49 -1.50 -1.76
C LEU A 134 8.21 -1.01 -1.08
N ASN A 135 8.24 0.24 -0.61
CA ASN A 135 7.11 0.88 0.06
C ASN A 135 5.90 0.99 -0.87
N ASN A 136 4.72 1.13 -0.27
CA ASN A 136 3.54 1.56 -1.02
C ASN A 136 3.79 2.90 -1.70
N THR A 137 3.23 3.04 -2.89
CA THR A 137 3.17 4.30 -3.64
C THR A 137 1.73 4.74 -3.81
N VAL A 138 1.53 5.93 -4.36
CA VAL A 138 0.22 6.49 -4.69
C VAL A 138 0.25 6.99 -6.12
N ASP A 139 -0.74 6.58 -6.92
CA ASP A 139 -0.96 7.20 -8.22
C ASP A 139 -1.46 8.65 -8.04
N LEU A 140 -0.55 9.61 -8.22
CA LEU A 140 -0.85 11.03 -8.08
C LEU A 140 -1.55 11.63 -9.30
N THR A 141 -1.71 10.88 -10.39
CA THR A 141 -2.42 11.34 -11.59
C THR A 141 -3.94 11.31 -11.40
N GLY A 142 -4.42 10.39 -10.54
CA GLY A 142 -5.84 10.17 -10.28
C GLY A 142 -6.52 11.16 -9.34
N PHE A 143 -5.78 12.13 -8.77
CA PHE A 143 -6.35 13.17 -7.89
C PHE A 143 -5.41 14.37 -7.74
N ARG A 144 -5.96 15.51 -7.29
CA ARG A 144 -5.16 16.69 -6.94
C ARG A 144 -5.06 16.83 -5.42
N ALA A 145 -3.93 17.35 -4.94
CA ALA A 145 -3.82 17.79 -3.56
C ALA A 145 -4.86 18.89 -3.27
N ARG A 146 -5.25 19.05 -2.00
CA ARG A 146 -6.12 20.12 -1.52
C ARG A 146 -5.69 21.48 -2.09
N ALA A 147 -6.65 22.21 -2.65
CA ALA A 147 -6.40 23.55 -3.18
C ALA A 147 -6.42 24.62 -2.07
N THR A 148 -7.30 24.44 -1.09
CA THR A 148 -7.38 25.30 0.09
C THR A 148 -6.38 24.85 1.16
N PRO A 149 -5.74 25.75 1.92
CA PRO A 149 -4.96 25.34 3.09
C PRO A 149 -5.82 24.65 4.15
N LEU A 150 -5.17 23.85 5.00
CA LEU A 150 -5.79 23.32 6.22
C LEU A 150 -6.15 24.47 7.17
N PRO A 151 -7.32 24.42 7.85
CA PRO A 151 -7.68 25.45 8.82
C PRO A 151 -6.78 25.40 10.06
N PRO A 152 -6.64 26.50 10.82
CA PRO A 152 -5.89 26.50 12.08
C PRO A 152 -6.46 25.52 13.13
N VAL A 153 -7.78 25.26 13.08
CA VAL A 153 -8.46 24.29 13.95
C VAL A 153 -9.20 23.28 13.08
N PRO A 154 -8.95 21.97 13.19
CA PRO A 154 -9.54 20.97 12.31
C PRO A 154 -11.00 20.67 12.70
N GLY A 155 -11.94 20.97 11.80
CA GLY A 155 -13.39 20.83 12.07
C GLY A 155 -14.03 19.61 11.42
N ARG A 156 -13.42 19.05 10.37
CA ARG A 156 -13.95 17.89 9.63
C ARG A 156 -13.00 16.71 9.74
N TRP A 157 -13.39 15.69 10.49
CA TRP A 157 -12.56 14.52 10.72
C TRP A 157 -13.06 13.30 9.95
N LEU A 158 -12.14 12.41 9.59
CA LEU A 158 -12.46 11.14 8.93
C LEU A 158 -11.70 9.99 9.58
N LEU A 159 -12.41 8.90 9.92
CA LEU A 159 -11.79 7.62 10.26
C LEU A 159 -11.89 6.65 9.08
N VAL A 160 -10.74 6.17 8.60
CA VAL A 160 -10.67 5.13 7.57
C VAL A 160 -10.45 3.76 8.22
N GLY A 161 -11.51 2.96 8.28
CA GLY A 161 -11.53 1.67 8.98
C GLY A 161 -11.34 0.46 8.07
N GLN A 162 -10.21 -0.22 8.21
CA GLN A 162 -9.84 -1.41 7.42
C GLN A 162 -10.23 -2.76 8.09
N GLN A 163 -10.33 -2.82 9.43
CA GLN A 163 -10.34 -4.11 10.15
C GLN A 163 -11.55 -4.36 11.07
N LYS A 164 -11.79 -5.64 11.39
CA LYS A 164 -12.94 -6.12 12.19
C LYS A 164 -12.98 -5.55 13.63
N ARG A 165 -11.83 -5.15 14.22
CA ARG A 165 -11.67 -4.72 15.63
C ARG A 165 -11.61 -3.19 15.86
N GLY A 166 -12.41 -2.39 15.15
CA GLY A 166 -12.30 -0.91 15.16
C GLY A 166 -13.28 -0.13 16.05
N TYR A 167 -14.30 -0.74 16.65
CA TYR A 167 -15.36 0.03 17.33
C TYR A 167 -14.87 0.84 18.53
N GLY A 168 -13.94 0.29 19.31
CA GLY A 168 -13.38 0.98 20.47
C GLY A 168 -12.59 2.24 20.10
N LEU A 169 -11.95 2.28 18.93
CA LEU A 169 -11.30 3.46 18.37
C LEU A 169 -12.34 4.46 17.89
N MET A 170 -13.33 4.00 17.12
CA MET A 170 -14.43 4.83 16.61
C MET A 170 -15.17 5.58 17.72
N LEU A 171 -15.54 4.89 18.81
CA LEU A 171 -16.27 5.52 19.92
C LEU A 171 -15.43 6.61 20.62
N LYS A 172 -14.14 6.37 20.82
CA LYS A 172 -13.22 7.35 21.41
C LYS A 172 -13.06 8.58 20.50
N LEU A 173 -12.89 8.36 19.20
CA LEU A 173 -12.79 9.44 18.22
C LEU A 173 -14.09 10.23 18.12
N LYS A 174 -15.26 9.58 18.18
CA LYS A 174 -16.56 10.26 18.18
C LYS A 174 -16.70 11.17 19.41
N TRP A 175 -16.31 10.68 20.58
CA TRP A 175 -16.32 11.48 21.81
C TRP A 175 -15.36 12.67 21.75
N LEU A 176 -14.14 12.46 21.23
CA LEU A 176 -13.16 13.53 21.03
C LEU A 176 -13.64 14.57 20.02
N ALA A 177 -14.16 14.15 18.88
CA ALA A 177 -14.67 15.06 17.85
C ALA A 177 -15.76 15.98 18.43
N MET A 178 -16.71 15.42 19.18
CA MET A 178 -17.75 16.19 19.87
C MET A 178 -17.17 17.22 20.85
N ARG A 179 -16.15 16.85 21.64
CA ARG A 179 -15.48 17.76 22.58
C ARG A 179 -14.71 18.89 21.87
N HIS A 180 -14.24 18.64 20.65
CA HIS A 180 -13.53 19.62 19.81
C HIS A 180 -14.46 20.43 18.89
N GLY A 181 -15.79 20.24 18.97
CA GLY A 181 -16.73 20.88 18.05
C GLY A 181 -16.57 20.43 16.59
N ALA A 182 -15.94 19.27 16.36
CA ALA A 182 -15.68 18.70 15.05
C ALA A 182 -16.72 17.63 14.68
N THR A 183 -16.90 17.41 13.38
CA THR A 183 -17.64 16.26 12.85
C THR A 183 -16.69 15.09 12.61
N LEU A 184 -17.18 13.86 12.79
CA LEU A 184 -16.44 12.65 12.45
C LEU A 184 -17.23 11.79 11.47
N ASP A 185 -16.70 11.68 10.25
CA ASP A 185 -17.19 10.73 9.26
C ASP A 185 -16.39 9.43 9.30
N LEU A 186 -17.02 8.36 8.81
CA LEU A 186 -16.47 7.01 8.79
C LEU A 186 -16.48 6.47 7.36
N VAL A 187 -15.36 5.94 6.89
CA VAL A 187 -15.24 5.26 5.59
C VAL A 187 -14.48 3.96 5.75
N GLY A 188 -14.87 2.96 4.96
CA GLY A 188 -14.22 1.67 4.88
C GLY A 188 -15.20 0.51 4.98
N PRO A 189 -14.78 -0.71 4.63
CA PRO A 189 -15.63 -1.89 4.64
C PRO A 189 -16.31 -2.12 5.99
N ARG A 190 -15.66 -1.74 7.09
CA ARG A 190 -16.19 -1.93 8.44
C ARG A 190 -17.42 -1.08 8.74
N PHE A 191 -17.54 0.07 8.08
CA PHE A 191 -18.62 1.03 8.30
C PHE A 191 -19.67 0.99 7.19
N PHE A 192 -19.63 -0.05 6.34
CA PHE A 192 -20.53 -0.22 5.19
C PHE A 192 -20.57 0.99 4.23
N ARG A 193 -19.52 1.81 4.24
CA ARG A 193 -19.37 2.98 3.38
C ARG A 193 -18.06 2.88 2.63
N ARG A 194 -18.13 2.44 1.38
CA ARG A 194 -16.97 2.36 0.48
C ARG A 194 -16.90 3.60 -0.40
N VAL A 195 -15.70 4.04 -0.70
CA VAL A 195 -15.43 5.12 -1.66
C VAL A 195 -14.59 4.56 -2.79
N SER A 196 -14.84 5.01 -4.01
CA SER A 196 -14.11 4.56 -5.21
C SER A 196 -12.72 5.19 -5.30
N ASN A 197 -12.58 6.44 -4.86
CA ASN A 197 -11.34 7.21 -4.82
C ASN A 197 -11.14 7.81 -3.41
N LEU A 198 -10.33 7.14 -2.58
CA LEU A 198 -10.05 7.58 -1.21
C LEU A 198 -9.23 8.89 -1.17
N PRO A 199 -8.15 9.08 -1.96
CA PRO A 199 -7.45 10.36 -2.03
C PRO A 199 -8.37 11.55 -2.33
N GLU A 200 -9.22 11.46 -3.35
CA GLU A 200 -10.17 12.53 -3.70
C GLU A 200 -11.15 12.81 -2.56
N HIS A 201 -11.62 11.76 -1.87
CA HIS A 201 -12.54 11.91 -0.74
C HIS A 201 -11.88 12.58 0.47
N THR A 202 -10.67 12.13 0.84
CA THR A 202 -9.90 12.62 2.00
C THR A 202 -9.52 14.10 1.88
N ARG A 203 -9.44 14.63 0.65
CA ARG A 203 -9.15 16.05 0.37
C ARG A 203 -10.11 17.01 1.09
N SER A 204 -11.34 16.58 1.37
CA SER A 204 -12.39 17.36 2.03
C SER A 204 -12.38 17.32 3.57
N TYR A 205 -11.40 16.63 4.18
CA TYR A 205 -11.32 16.41 5.63
C TYR A 205 -10.03 16.96 6.22
N ASP A 206 -10.13 17.77 7.26
CA ASP A 206 -8.99 18.44 7.90
C ASP A 206 -8.07 17.47 8.64
N LEU A 207 -8.66 16.45 9.29
CA LEU A 207 -7.91 15.48 10.07
C LEU A 207 -8.38 14.04 9.77
N VAL A 208 -7.47 13.21 9.31
CA VAL A 208 -7.74 11.81 8.93
C VAL A 208 -7.02 10.86 9.88
N PHE A 209 -7.78 9.92 10.43
CA PHE A 209 -7.30 8.80 11.23
C PHE A 209 -7.26 7.55 10.35
N ALA A 210 -6.08 7.06 10.04
CA ALA A 210 -5.89 5.94 9.13
C ALA A 210 -4.58 5.20 9.41
N SER A 211 -4.40 4.04 8.80
CA SER A 211 -3.11 3.32 8.79
C SER A 211 -2.77 2.79 7.40
N GLY A 212 -1.51 2.39 7.23
CA GLY A 212 -1.02 1.81 5.99
C GLY A 212 -1.19 2.74 4.80
N ARG A 213 -1.58 2.16 3.66
CA ARG A 213 -1.79 2.89 2.40
C ARG A 213 -2.84 4.01 2.52
N CYS A 214 -3.90 3.84 3.32
CA CYS A 214 -4.91 4.88 3.48
C CYS A 214 -4.38 6.14 4.15
N ALA A 215 -3.45 6.00 5.10
CA ALA A 215 -2.80 7.14 5.72
C ALA A 215 -1.89 7.87 4.73
N LEU A 216 -1.16 7.11 3.90
CA LEU A 216 -0.34 7.65 2.82
C LEU A 216 -1.20 8.43 1.79
N GLU A 217 -2.30 7.83 1.33
CA GLU A 217 -3.24 8.44 0.38
C GLU A 217 -3.85 9.74 0.94
N ALA A 218 -4.26 9.74 2.21
CA ALA A 218 -4.79 10.93 2.88
C ALA A 218 -3.73 12.04 3.04
N ALA A 219 -2.49 11.69 3.35
CA ALA A 219 -1.41 12.66 3.45
C ALA A 219 -1.08 13.26 2.07
N CYS A 220 -1.04 12.45 1.01
CA CYS A 220 -0.81 12.92 -0.36
C CYS A 220 -1.96 13.80 -0.89
N SER A 221 -3.17 13.68 -0.36
CA SER A 221 -4.31 14.56 -0.68
C SER A 221 -4.26 15.90 0.06
N GLY A 222 -3.38 16.06 1.04
CA GLY A 222 -3.16 17.29 1.79
C GLY A 222 -4.02 17.40 3.06
N ALA A 223 -4.55 16.29 3.57
CA ALA A 223 -5.17 16.27 4.89
C ALA A 223 -4.13 16.17 6.00
N GLY A 224 -4.43 16.69 7.19
CA GLY A 224 -3.69 16.33 8.40
C GLY A 224 -3.92 14.85 8.72
N VAL A 225 -2.90 14.13 9.14
CA VAL A 225 -2.99 12.68 9.36
C VAL A 225 -2.47 12.29 10.74
N ILE A 226 -3.27 11.50 11.46
CA ILE A 226 -2.82 10.75 12.64
C ILE A 226 -2.84 9.28 12.28
N VAL A 227 -1.66 8.65 12.34
CA VAL A 227 -1.53 7.23 11.99
C VAL A 227 -2.02 6.38 13.17
N THR A 228 -3.14 5.69 12.99
CA THR A 228 -3.73 4.87 14.05
C THR A 228 -4.57 3.73 13.49
N ASP A 229 -4.59 2.62 14.24
CA ASP A 229 -5.58 1.56 14.10
C ASP A 229 -5.88 0.96 15.49
N TYR A 230 -6.48 -0.23 15.55
CA TYR A 230 -6.82 -0.87 16.81
C TYR A 230 -5.59 -1.38 17.61
N HIS A 231 -4.41 -1.45 17.00
CA HIS A 231 -3.16 -1.79 17.68
C HIS A 231 -2.52 -0.60 18.39
N GLY A 232 -2.80 0.64 17.97
CA GLY A 232 -2.20 1.80 18.62
C GLY A 232 -2.39 3.13 17.89
N VAL A 233 -1.79 4.15 18.48
CA VAL A 233 -1.79 5.55 18.04
C VAL A 233 -0.33 5.96 17.87
N ALA A 234 0.00 6.48 16.69
CA ALA A 234 1.22 7.22 16.44
C ALA A 234 0.95 8.73 16.59
N ASP A 235 2.02 9.52 16.49
CA ASP A 235 1.95 10.97 16.56
C ASP A 235 1.38 11.56 15.25
N PHE A 236 1.08 12.87 15.27
CA PHE A 236 0.67 13.60 14.08
C PHE A 236 1.76 13.55 13.00
N LEU A 237 1.33 13.38 11.75
CA LEU A 237 2.23 13.33 10.60
C LEU A 237 2.69 14.74 10.23
N GLY A 238 3.82 15.15 10.80
CA GLY A 238 4.55 16.36 10.42
C GLY A 238 5.79 16.10 9.58
N SER A 239 6.38 17.17 9.06
CA SER A 239 7.56 17.11 8.17
C SER A 239 8.77 16.44 8.83
N GLY A 240 8.98 16.66 10.14
CA GLY A 240 10.11 16.06 10.88
C GLY A 240 10.05 14.54 11.01
N ARG A 241 8.89 13.91 10.76
CA ARG A 241 8.67 12.46 10.91
C ARG A 241 8.30 11.75 9.61
N VAL A 242 7.98 12.51 8.55
CA VAL A 242 7.42 11.97 7.30
C VAL A 242 8.26 10.86 6.67
N LYS A 243 9.59 11.01 6.64
CA LYS A 243 10.51 10.01 6.09
C LYS A 243 10.43 8.69 6.86
N ARG A 244 10.47 8.75 8.20
CA ARG A 244 10.36 7.58 9.07
C ARG A 244 9.00 6.90 8.91
N TYR A 245 7.92 7.68 8.79
CA TYR A 245 6.57 7.16 8.62
C TYR A 245 6.39 6.45 7.28
N TYR A 246 6.91 7.04 6.21
CA TYR A 246 6.92 6.44 4.88
C TYR A 246 7.71 5.13 4.87
N GLN A 247 8.94 5.13 5.41
CA GLN A 247 9.75 3.91 5.54
C GLN A 247 9.05 2.83 6.38
N GLY A 248 8.35 3.22 7.45
CA GLY A 248 7.54 2.34 8.29
C GLY A 248 6.20 1.92 7.69
N ASN A 249 5.90 2.33 6.46
CA ASN A 249 4.66 2.06 5.74
C ASN A 249 3.39 2.44 6.53
N PHE A 250 3.47 3.49 7.35
CA PHE A 250 2.34 3.97 8.18
C PHE A 250 1.71 2.87 9.06
N SER A 251 2.53 1.95 9.60
CA SER A 251 2.07 0.72 10.23
C SER A 251 2.64 0.49 11.64
N TYR A 252 2.31 -0.67 12.23
CA TYR A 252 2.51 -1.10 13.62
C TYR A 252 3.75 -0.55 14.36
N ARG A 253 4.92 -0.47 13.73
CA ARG A 253 6.16 0.03 14.38
C ARG A 253 6.17 1.53 14.69
N LEU A 254 5.21 2.27 14.12
CA LEU A 254 5.05 3.70 14.38
C LEU A 254 4.15 3.98 15.58
N PHE A 255 3.38 2.99 16.05
CA PHE A 255 2.50 3.18 17.19
C PHE A 255 3.32 3.34 18.47
N GLY A 256 3.35 4.55 19.00
CA GLY A 256 4.05 4.89 20.24
C GLY A 256 3.17 4.72 21.48
N SER A 257 1.86 4.54 21.32
CA SER A 257 0.91 4.46 22.44
C SER A 257 -0.27 3.53 22.15
N PRO A 258 -0.87 2.91 23.19
CA PRO A 258 -2.10 2.15 23.05
C PRO A 258 -3.29 3.07 22.71
N VAL A 259 -4.37 2.53 22.19
CA VAL A 259 -5.57 3.31 21.81
C VAL A 259 -6.37 3.74 23.04
N THR A 260 -6.07 4.93 23.55
CA THR A 260 -6.77 5.58 24.68
C THR A 260 -7.28 6.96 24.30
N ALA A 261 -8.26 7.50 25.03
CA ALA A 261 -8.70 8.88 24.81
C ALA A 261 -7.56 9.88 25.02
N ARG A 262 -6.68 9.62 26.00
CA ARG A 262 -5.50 10.44 26.30
C ARG A 262 -4.49 10.45 25.15
N SER A 263 -4.11 9.30 24.62
CA SER A 263 -3.13 9.21 23.52
C SER A 263 -3.68 9.82 22.23
N LEU A 264 -4.97 9.62 21.94
CA LEU A 264 -5.63 10.26 20.80
C LEU A 264 -5.69 11.78 20.96
N ALA A 265 -6.07 12.27 22.15
CA ALA A 265 -6.10 13.71 22.43
C ALA A 265 -4.70 14.35 22.32
N ALA A 266 -3.66 13.65 22.78
CA ALA A 266 -2.27 14.11 22.63
C ALA A 266 -1.88 14.24 21.15
N ALA A 267 -2.16 13.21 20.33
CA ALA A 267 -1.87 13.26 18.90
C ALA A 267 -2.70 14.34 18.16
N ILE A 268 -3.94 14.59 18.57
CA ILE A 268 -4.78 15.67 18.02
C ILE A 268 -4.22 17.04 18.40
N ALA A 269 -3.68 17.19 19.61
CA ALA A 269 -3.09 18.45 20.07
C ALA A 269 -1.80 18.82 19.31
N GLU A 270 -1.13 17.85 18.68
CA GLU A 270 0.01 18.08 17.79
C GLU A 270 -0.38 18.53 16.37
N TYR A 271 -1.69 18.67 16.09
CA TYR A 271 -2.15 19.13 14.78
C TYR A 271 -1.50 20.47 14.40
N ASP A 272 -0.86 20.47 13.24
CA ASP A 272 -0.23 21.64 12.66
C ASP A 272 -0.47 21.65 11.13
N PRO A 273 -1.21 22.64 10.60
CA PRO A 273 -1.56 22.70 9.18
C PRO A 273 -0.34 22.90 8.27
N GLU A 274 0.68 23.63 8.72
CA GLU A 274 1.90 23.87 7.95
C GLU A 274 2.74 22.59 7.88
N GLN A 275 2.88 21.89 9.01
CA GLN A 275 3.60 20.62 9.06
C GLN A 275 2.94 19.54 8.20
N ALA A 276 1.61 19.50 8.14
CA ALA A 276 0.87 18.62 7.24
C ALA A 276 1.10 18.96 5.76
N ALA A 277 1.11 20.25 5.42
CA ALA A 277 1.40 20.70 4.05
C ALA A 277 2.82 20.30 3.60
N LEU A 278 3.81 20.50 4.47
CA LEU A 278 5.19 20.09 4.23
C LEU A 278 5.34 18.57 4.09
N ALA A 279 4.67 17.79 4.97
CA ALA A 279 4.65 16.34 4.86
C ALA A 279 3.99 15.87 3.56
N SER A 280 2.89 16.51 3.15
CA SER A 280 2.21 16.22 1.88
C SER A 280 3.12 16.48 0.69
N ALA A 281 3.77 17.65 0.62
CA ALA A 281 4.70 18.00 -0.45
C ALA A 281 5.87 16.99 -0.55
N TRP A 282 6.42 16.58 0.60
CA TRP A 282 7.46 15.56 0.64
C TRP A 282 6.96 14.19 0.14
N LEU A 283 5.78 13.74 0.59
CA LEU A 283 5.24 12.45 0.13
C LEU A 283 4.90 12.46 -1.35
N ARG A 284 4.37 13.56 -1.87
CA ARG A 284 4.07 13.69 -3.31
C ARG A 284 5.32 13.61 -4.19
N THR A 285 6.50 13.91 -3.65
CA THR A 285 7.77 13.78 -4.39
C THR A 285 8.43 12.40 -4.22
N HIS A 286 8.13 11.66 -3.15
CA HIS A 286 8.86 10.42 -2.79
C HIS A 286 8.02 9.14 -2.87
N ALA A 287 6.70 9.27 -2.76
CA ALA A 287 5.73 8.19 -2.74
C ALA A 287 4.86 8.15 -4.01
N ASP A 288 5.18 8.96 -5.01
CA ASP A 288 4.56 8.89 -6.34
C ASP A 288 4.74 7.48 -6.94
N LEU A 289 3.69 6.98 -7.58
CA LEU A 289 3.71 5.76 -8.36
C LEU A 289 4.87 5.76 -9.36
N GLU A 290 5.14 6.86 -10.07
CA GLU A 290 6.23 6.91 -11.06
C GLU A 290 7.60 6.62 -10.43
N VAL A 291 7.86 7.16 -9.24
CA VAL A 291 9.07 6.89 -8.47
C VAL A 291 9.11 5.41 -8.01
N GLY A 292 7.96 4.85 -7.65
CA GLY A 292 7.82 3.43 -7.33
C GLY A 292 8.11 2.52 -8.52
N LEU A 293 7.61 2.87 -9.70
CA LEU A 293 7.81 2.12 -10.93
C LEU A 293 9.29 2.05 -11.30
N ASP A 294 10.05 3.14 -11.13
CA ASP A 294 11.51 3.12 -11.36
C ASP A 294 12.23 2.12 -10.44
N ARG A 295 11.88 2.12 -9.16
CA ARG A 295 12.42 1.17 -8.17
C ARG A 295 12.04 -0.27 -8.52
N THR A 296 10.79 -0.51 -8.89
CA THR A 296 10.30 -1.84 -9.30
C THR A 296 11.02 -2.33 -10.56
N LEU A 297 11.19 -1.48 -11.57
CA LEU A 297 11.90 -1.83 -12.80
C LEU A 297 13.38 -2.14 -12.53
N ALA A 298 14.02 -1.44 -11.59
CA ALA A 298 15.38 -1.77 -11.15
C ALA A 298 15.45 -3.18 -10.53
N LEU A 299 14.48 -3.54 -9.69
CA LEU A 299 14.38 -4.88 -9.10
C LEU A 299 14.13 -5.96 -10.16
N TYR A 300 13.32 -5.68 -11.19
CA TYR A 300 13.13 -6.61 -12.31
C TYR A 300 14.42 -6.85 -13.08
N ARG A 301 15.19 -5.79 -13.39
CA ARG A 301 16.50 -5.93 -14.05
C ARG A 301 17.47 -6.76 -13.19
N LEU A 302 17.47 -6.56 -11.87
CA LEU A 302 18.27 -7.37 -10.94
C LEU A 302 17.87 -8.85 -10.99
N ALA A 303 16.57 -9.15 -10.96
CA ALA A 303 16.08 -10.53 -11.03
C ALA A 303 16.45 -11.20 -12.36
N ILE A 304 16.31 -10.47 -13.47
CA ILE A 304 16.70 -10.96 -14.80
C ILE A 304 18.20 -11.26 -14.85
N ALA A 305 19.05 -10.38 -14.33
CA ALA A 305 20.49 -10.62 -14.26
C ALA A 305 20.85 -11.86 -13.41
N ARG A 306 20.21 -12.02 -12.24
CA ARG A 306 20.38 -13.21 -11.38
C ARG A 306 19.91 -14.49 -12.07
N ARG A 307 18.82 -14.42 -12.84
CA ARG A 307 18.30 -15.59 -13.57
C ARG A 307 19.24 -16.01 -14.68
N ALA A 308 19.73 -15.06 -15.48
CA ALA A 308 20.69 -15.33 -16.55
C ALA A 308 21.96 -16.01 -16.01
N GLY A 309 22.51 -15.52 -14.90
CA GLY A 309 23.70 -16.12 -14.26
C GLY A 309 23.50 -17.50 -13.64
N ARG A 310 22.25 -17.97 -13.45
CA ARG A 310 21.95 -19.34 -12.99
C ARG A 310 21.67 -20.33 -14.13
N LEU A 311 21.39 -19.82 -15.33
CA LEU A 311 21.10 -20.63 -16.52
C LEU A 311 22.32 -20.79 -17.43
N ALA A 312 23.33 -19.94 -17.28
CA ALA A 312 24.65 -20.08 -17.90
C ALA A 312 25.49 -21.12 -17.14
#